data_AF-A0A0A0JVD8-F1
#
_entry.id   AF-A0A0A0JVD8-F1
#
_cell.length_a   1.000
_cell.length_b   1.000
_cell.length_c   1.000
_cell.angle_alpha   90.00
_cell.angle_beta   90.00
_cell.angle_gamma   90.00
#
_symmetry.space_group_name_H-M   'P 1'
#
loop_
_entity.id
_entity.type
_entity.pdbx_description
1 polymer ?
#
loop_
_entity_poly.entity_id
_entity_poly.type
_entity_poly.pdbx_seq_one_letter_code
_entity_poly.pdbx_strand_id
1 'polypeptide(L)'
;MMLLILVFSMICILLITGVIAVTSVHLSRMKLLDVADGAALAAANALDDTAYGGGVGGAVPLSNSSVRETAAEYVSSRPLPSGMTQWGLGAATGTPDGELAVVRMSGVADVPFIGWLVSDGVRINVVSRARADLE
;
A
#
# COMPACT_ATOMS: atom_id res chain seq x y z
N MET A 1 -35.82 -25.79 22.90
CA MET A 1 -34.75 -26.13 21.93
C MET A 1 -34.60 -25.10 20.81
N MET A 2 -35.67 -24.73 20.10
CA MET A 2 -35.60 -23.82 18.94
C MET A 2 -34.96 -22.45 19.25
N LEU A 3 -35.25 -21.86 20.42
CA LEU A 3 -34.63 -20.60 20.86
C LEU A 3 -33.10 -20.71 20.99
N LEU A 4 -32.61 -21.79 21.58
CA LEU A 4 -31.18 -22.00 21.81
C LEU A 4 -30.44 -22.17 20.48
N ILE A 5 -31.02 -22.94 19.55
CA ILE A 5 -30.48 -23.11 18.20
C ILE A 5 -30.42 -21.77 17.46
N LEU A 6 -31.47 -20.97 17.54
CA LEU A 6 -31.53 -19.66 16.89
C LEU A 6 -30.48 -18.70 17.45
N VAL A 7 -30.36 -18.60 18.77
CA VAL A 7 -29.38 -17.71 19.42
C VAL A 7 -27.95 -18.15 19.11
N PHE A 8 -27.64 -19.45 19.22
CA PHE A 8 -26.31 -19.95 18.88
C PHE A 8 -25.98 -19.78 17.40
N SER A 9 -26.94 -20.03 16.51
CA SER A 9 -26.74 -19.80 15.07
C SER A 9 -26.46 -18.33 14.77
N MET A 10 -27.19 -17.41 15.40
CA MET A 10 -26.96 -15.97 15.26
C MET A 10 -25.55 -15.58 15.74
N ILE A 11 -25.11 -16.12 16.89
CA ILE A 11 -23.75 -15.89 17.40
C ILE A 11 -22.70 -16.43 16.45
N CYS A 12 -22.88 -17.65 15.92
CA CYS A 12 -21.97 -18.23 14.94
C CYS A 12 -21.88 -17.36 13.68
N ILE A 13 -23.01 -16.91 13.12
CA ILE A 13 -23.02 -16.04 11.95
C ILE A 13 -22.29 -14.72 12.24
N LEU A 14 -22.52 -14.12 13.42
CA LEU A 14 -21.85 -12.89 13.84
C LEU A 14 -20.33 -13.09 13.92
N LEU A 15 -19.87 -14.18 14.53
CA LEU A 15 -18.44 -14.49 14.64
C LEU A 15 -17.81 -14.74 13.28
N ILE A 16 -18.45 -15.53 12.41
CA ILE A 16 -17.96 -15.83 11.06
C ILE A 16 -17.82 -14.52 10.26
N THR A 17 -18.86 -13.69 10.28
CA THR A 17 -18.87 -12.40 9.58
C THR A 17 -17.77 -11.48 10.10
N GLY A 18 -17.59 -11.41 11.43
CA GLY A 18 -16.53 -10.62 12.06
C GLY A 18 -15.13 -11.09 11.66
N VAL A 19 -14.88 -12.41 11.64
CA VAL A 19 -13.60 -12.96 11.17
C VAL A 19 -13.35 -12.61 9.71
N ILE A 20 -14.35 -12.77 8.83
CA ILE A 20 -14.21 -12.43 7.40
C ILE A 20 -13.89 -10.94 7.22
N ALA A 21 -14.55 -10.06 7.97
CA ALA A 21 -14.29 -8.63 7.95
C ALA A 21 -12.82 -8.30 8.33
N VAL A 22 -12.33 -8.88 9.43
CA VAL A 22 -10.93 -8.69 9.87
C VAL A 22 -9.95 -9.24 8.85
N THR A 23 -10.21 -10.43 8.29
CA THR A 23 -9.36 -11.03 7.26
C THR A 23 -9.31 -10.16 5.99
N SER A 24 -10.43 -9.58 5.56
CA SER A 24 -10.49 -8.66 4.42
C SER A 24 -9.59 -7.44 4.61
N VAL A 25 -9.66 -6.81 5.80
CA VAL A 25 -8.81 -5.66 6.14
C VAL A 25 -7.33 -6.07 6.15
N HIS A 26 -7.03 -7.25 6.70
CA HIS A 26 -5.66 -7.77 6.73
C HIS A 26 -5.09 -8.01 5.33
N LEU A 27 -5.88 -8.64 4.44
CA LEU A 27 -5.50 -8.85 3.04
C LEU A 27 -5.30 -7.53 2.30
N SER A 28 -6.13 -6.53 2.58
CA SER A 28 -5.98 -5.18 2.01
C SER A 28 -4.66 -4.55 2.43
N ARG A 29 -4.27 -4.69 3.71
CA ARG A 29 -2.97 -4.22 4.19
C ARG A 29 -1.80 -4.91 3.47
N MET A 30 -1.85 -6.23 3.29
CA MET A 30 -0.82 -6.97 2.56
C MET A 30 -0.70 -6.53 1.10
N LYS A 31 -1.84 -6.36 0.40
CA LYS A 31 -1.86 -5.86 -0.98
C LYS A 31 -1.23 -4.47 -1.10
N LEU A 32 -1.49 -3.60 -0.12
CA LEU A 32 -0.91 -2.26 -0.11
C LEU A 32 0.61 -2.29 0.13
N LEU A 33 1.09 -3.25 0.93
CA LEU A 33 2.52 -3.47 1.17
C LEU A 33 3.21 -3.94 -0.12
N ASP A 34 2.62 -4.91 -0.81
CA ASP A 34 3.14 -5.47 -2.07
C ASP A 34 3.28 -4.40 -3.17
N VAL A 35 2.30 -3.50 -3.29
CA VAL A 35 2.41 -2.37 -4.23
C VAL A 35 3.45 -1.35 -3.78
N ALA A 36 3.59 -1.08 -2.49
CA ALA A 36 4.61 -0.18 -1.98
C ALA A 36 6.02 -0.74 -2.24
N ASP A 37 6.23 -2.04 -2.06
CA ASP A 37 7.50 -2.71 -2.32
C ASP A 37 7.81 -2.74 -3.83
N GLY A 38 6.81 -2.99 -4.68
CA GLY A 38 6.96 -2.87 -6.13
C GLY A 38 7.31 -1.46 -6.60
N ALA A 39 6.71 -0.43 -6.00
CA ALA A 39 7.04 0.97 -6.28
C ALA A 39 8.45 1.34 -5.82
N ALA A 40 8.89 0.81 -4.68
CA ALA A 40 10.23 1.02 -4.16
C ALA A 40 11.31 0.35 -5.03
N LEU A 41 11.04 -0.87 -5.53
CA LEU A 41 11.90 -1.58 -6.48
C LEU A 41 12.00 -0.82 -7.82
N ALA A 42 10.88 -0.33 -8.35
CA ALA A 42 10.87 0.47 -9.58
C ALA A 42 11.68 1.77 -9.42
N ALA A 43 11.58 2.43 -8.27
CA ALA A 43 12.39 3.62 -7.97
C ALA A 43 13.89 3.30 -7.87
N ALA A 44 14.25 2.15 -7.28
CA ALA A 44 15.64 1.71 -7.21
C ALA A 44 16.21 1.36 -8.60
N ASN A 45 15.46 0.63 -9.43
CA ASN A 45 15.92 0.26 -10.78
C ASN A 45 16.04 1.47 -11.71
N ALA A 46 15.17 2.48 -11.55
CA ALA A 46 15.32 3.75 -12.26
C ALA A 46 16.61 4.49 -11.84
N LEU A 47 17.04 4.34 -10.58
CA LEU A 47 18.29 4.94 -10.11
C LEU A 47 19.51 4.24 -10.72
N ASP A 48 19.49 2.91 -10.79
CA ASP A 48 20.56 2.10 -11.38
C ASP A 48 20.78 2.44 -12.86
N ASP A 49 19.70 2.51 -13.64
CA ASP A 49 19.75 2.84 -15.08
C ASP A 49 20.31 4.25 -15.34
N THR A 50 19.98 5.22 -14.47
CA THR A 50 20.56 6.58 -14.54
C THR A 50 22.03 6.64 -14.14
N ALA A 51 22.47 5.79 -13.20
CA ALA A 51 23.87 5.71 -12.78
C ALA A 51 24.76 5.08 -13.87
N TYR A 52 24.27 4.03 -14.54
CA TYR A 52 24.96 3.40 -15.66
C TYR A 52 24.97 4.25 -16.93
N GLY A 53 23.89 4.98 -17.22
CA GLY A 53 23.79 5.86 -18.40
C GLY A 53 24.57 7.18 -18.29
N GLY A 54 24.78 7.69 -17.07
CA GLY A 54 25.38 9.01 -16.82
C GLY A 54 26.91 9.03 -16.68
N GLY A 55 27.55 7.88 -16.50
CA GLY A 55 28.98 7.79 -16.21
C GLY A 55 29.33 8.20 -14.77
N VAL A 56 30.21 7.44 -14.14
CA VAL A 56 30.69 7.65 -12.76
C VAL A 56 31.47 8.98 -12.69
N GLY A 57 30.79 10.09 -12.43
CA GLY A 57 31.42 11.42 -12.44
C GLY A 57 30.81 12.50 -11.55
N GLY A 58 29.66 12.24 -10.91
CA GLY A 58 29.08 13.19 -9.97
C GLY A 58 27.66 12.78 -9.64
N ALA A 59 27.38 12.61 -8.35
CA ALA A 59 26.07 12.22 -7.82
C ALA A 59 24.94 12.94 -8.58
N VAL A 60 24.19 12.20 -9.40
CA VAL A 60 22.93 12.69 -9.94
C VAL A 60 22.05 12.91 -8.71
N PRO A 61 21.71 14.16 -8.35
CA PRO A 61 21.02 14.40 -7.10
C PRO A 61 19.65 13.74 -7.21
N LEU A 62 19.39 12.79 -6.31
CA LEU A 62 18.10 12.19 -6.07
C LEU A 62 17.09 13.31 -5.82
N SER A 63 16.43 13.81 -6.88
CA SER A 63 15.45 14.86 -6.73
C SER A 63 14.17 14.24 -6.20
N ASN A 64 13.68 14.76 -5.08
CA ASN A 64 12.41 14.36 -4.47
C ASN A 64 11.26 14.34 -5.51
N SER A 65 11.33 15.18 -6.55
CA SER A 65 10.41 15.21 -7.68
C SER A 65 10.46 13.95 -8.54
N SER A 66 11.64 13.45 -8.93
CA SER A 66 11.78 12.28 -9.80
C SER A 66 11.28 11.00 -9.13
N VAL A 67 11.63 10.78 -7.86
CA VAL A 67 11.14 9.62 -7.08
C VAL A 67 9.63 9.65 -6.93
N ARG A 68 9.06 10.83 -6.66
CA ARG A 68 7.61 10.99 -6.50
C ARG A 68 6.85 10.83 -7.81
N GLU A 69 7.40 11.32 -8.91
CA GLU A 69 6.81 11.22 -10.25
C GLU A 69 6.78 9.77 -10.72
N THR A 70 7.92 9.06 -10.66
CA THR A 70 8.00 7.63 -11.01
C THR A 70 7.10 6.76 -10.12
N ALA A 71 7.06 7.03 -8.81
CA ALA A 71 6.18 6.30 -7.89
C ALA A 71 4.69 6.61 -8.15
N ALA A 72 4.34 7.85 -8.47
CA ALA A 72 2.97 8.22 -8.84
C ALA A 72 2.55 7.57 -10.15
N GLU A 73 3.41 7.56 -11.17
CA GLU A 73 3.17 6.93 -12.46
C GLU A 73 2.96 5.41 -12.28
N TYR A 74 3.82 4.75 -11.52
CA TYR A 74 3.67 3.33 -11.21
C TYR A 74 2.35 2.99 -10.51
N VAL A 75 1.98 3.76 -9.48
CA VAL A 75 0.71 3.53 -8.75
C VAL A 75 -0.49 3.84 -9.64
N SER A 76 -0.41 4.85 -10.51
CA SER A 76 -1.47 5.19 -11.46
C SER A 76 -1.65 4.17 -12.58
N SER A 77 -0.59 3.43 -12.94
CA SER A 77 -0.62 2.38 -13.95
C SER A 77 -1.32 1.10 -13.47
N ARG A 78 -1.49 0.94 -12.15
CA ARG A 78 -2.10 -0.26 -11.56
C ARG A 78 -3.60 -0.06 -11.30
N PRO A 79 -4.43 -1.08 -11.59
CA PRO A 79 -5.84 -1.05 -11.23
C PRO A 79 -6.01 -1.11 -9.71
N LEU A 80 -7.11 -0.53 -9.22
CA LEU A 80 -7.45 -0.52 -7.80
C LEU A 80 -7.56 -1.97 -7.27
N PRO A 81 -6.83 -2.34 -6.19
CA PRO A 81 -6.88 -3.68 -5.65
C PRO A 81 -8.29 -4.04 -5.15
N SER A 82 -8.71 -5.29 -5.37
CA SER A 82 -9.99 -5.78 -4.85
C SER A 82 -10.07 -5.69 -3.33
N GLY A 83 -11.19 -5.16 -2.82
CA GLY A 83 -11.39 -4.90 -1.38
C GLY A 83 -10.89 -3.52 -0.91
N MET A 84 -10.55 -2.62 -1.83
CA MET A 84 -10.31 -1.21 -1.54
C MET A 84 -11.25 -0.32 -2.33
N THR A 85 -11.62 0.80 -1.73
CA THR A 85 -12.44 1.84 -2.36
C THR A 85 -11.58 2.97 -2.91
N GLN A 86 -10.44 3.25 -2.26
CA GLN A 86 -9.51 4.30 -2.66
C GLN A 86 -8.08 3.92 -2.26
N TRP A 87 -7.09 4.39 -3.02
CA TRP A 87 -5.69 4.32 -2.67
C TRP A 87 -4.90 5.47 -3.33
N GLY A 88 -3.71 5.76 -2.82
CA GLY A 88 -2.86 6.79 -3.40
C GLY A 88 -1.53 6.95 -2.68
N LEU A 89 -0.67 7.76 -3.30
CA LEU A 89 0.59 8.19 -2.70
C LEU A 89 0.35 9.25 -1.63
N GLY A 90 1.04 9.10 -0.49
CA GLY A 90 1.12 10.13 0.53
C GLY A 90 2.08 11.25 0.11
N ALA A 91 1.76 12.49 0.50
CA ALA A 91 2.57 13.67 0.18
C ALA A 91 4.02 13.63 0.69
N ALA A 92 4.33 12.72 1.63
CA ALA A 92 5.67 12.52 2.19
C ALA A 92 6.50 11.47 1.42
N THR A 93 6.09 11.06 0.23
CA THR A 93 6.91 10.21 -0.65
C THR A 93 8.02 11.02 -1.28
N GLY A 94 9.25 10.54 -1.14
CA GLY A 94 10.46 11.22 -1.60
C GLY A 94 11.72 10.58 -1.03
N THR A 95 12.81 11.34 -1.06
CA THR A 95 14.10 10.96 -0.51
C THR A 95 14.57 12.04 0.48
N PRO A 96 14.45 11.78 1.80
CA PRO A 96 14.84 12.77 2.81
C PRO A 96 16.35 13.02 2.83
N ASP A 97 17.15 12.00 2.51
CA ASP A 97 18.61 12.03 2.65
C ASP A 97 19.36 11.90 1.31
N GLY A 98 18.65 11.77 0.18
CA GLY A 98 19.27 11.56 -1.13
C GLY A 98 19.94 10.20 -1.33
N GLU A 99 19.69 9.24 -0.41
CA GLU A 99 20.22 7.87 -0.46
C GLU A 99 19.12 6.81 -0.19
N LEU A 100 18.02 7.22 0.45
CA LEU A 100 16.90 6.37 0.83
C LEU A 100 15.63 6.84 0.11
N ALA A 101 14.97 5.94 -0.62
CA ALA A 101 13.64 6.18 -1.18
C ALA A 101 12.58 5.78 -0.14
N VAL A 102 11.80 6.75 0.31
CA VAL A 102 10.69 6.56 1.24
C VAL A 102 9.38 6.72 0.48
N VAL A 103 8.61 5.64 0.35
CA VAL A 103 7.30 5.66 -0.29
C VAL A 103 6.23 5.49 0.77
N ARG A 104 5.40 6.52 0.94
CA ARG A 104 4.23 6.44 1.81
C ARG A 104 3.00 6.20 0.94
N MET A 105 2.24 5.16 1.26
CA MET A 105 0.97 4.87 0.61
C MET A 105 -0.17 4.93 1.62
N SER A 106 -1.32 5.44 1.16
CA SER A 106 -2.57 5.42 1.90
C SER A 106 -3.65 4.72 1.08
N GLY A 107 -4.55 4.02 1.76
CA GLY A 107 -5.69 3.38 1.14
C GLY A 107 -6.86 3.28 2.09
N VAL A 108 -8.04 3.07 1.52
CA VAL A 108 -9.30 2.85 2.24
C VAL A 108 -9.78 1.46 1.88
N ALA A 109 -9.74 0.55 2.84
CA ALA A 109 -10.23 -0.81 2.70
C ALA A 109 -11.75 -0.85 2.87
N ASP A 110 -12.41 -1.57 1.97
CA ASP A 110 -13.82 -1.91 2.07
C ASP A 110 -14.00 -3.12 3.00
N VAL A 111 -14.99 -3.05 3.88
CA VAL A 111 -15.22 -4.10 4.88
C VAL A 111 -16.47 -4.89 4.51
N PRO A 112 -16.33 -6.16 4.09
CA PRO A 112 -17.46 -6.94 3.63
C PRO A 112 -18.46 -7.15 4.77
N PHE A 113 -19.75 -7.18 4.42
CA PHE A 113 -20.91 -7.41 5.31
C PHE A 113 -21.21 -6.33 6.36
N ILE A 114 -20.19 -5.56 6.80
CA ILE A 114 -20.34 -4.48 7.80
C ILE A 114 -19.94 -3.10 7.26
N GLY A 115 -19.83 -2.93 5.94
CA GLY A 115 -19.56 -1.63 5.31
C GLY A 115 -20.60 -0.56 5.65
N TRP A 116 -21.85 -0.95 5.94
CA TRP A 116 -22.89 -0.03 6.43
C TRP A 116 -22.60 0.54 7.82
N LEU A 117 -21.82 -0.17 8.65
CA LEU A 117 -21.41 0.26 9.98
C LEU A 117 -20.16 1.15 9.93
N VAL A 118 -19.33 0.98 8.89
CA VAL A 118 -18.07 1.71 8.68
C VAL A 118 -18.19 2.53 7.40
N SER A 119 -18.97 3.61 7.47
CA SER A 119 -19.41 4.43 6.32
C SER A 119 -18.28 5.00 5.45
N ASP A 120 -17.12 5.29 6.04
CA ASP A 120 -15.95 5.82 5.33
C ASP A 120 -14.88 4.75 5.06
N GLY A 121 -15.17 3.47 5.33
CA GLY A 121 -14.21 2.37 5.26
C GLY A 121 -13.09 2.45 6.31
N VAL A 122 -12.10 1.56 6.21
CA VAL A 122 -10.95 1.55 7.12
C VAL A 122 -9.73 2.14 6.44
N ARG A 123 -9.24 3.29 6.95
CA ARG A 123 -8.03 3.92 6.43
C ARG A 123 -6.79 3.15 6.88
N ILE A 124 -6.00 2.72 5.91
CA ILE A 124 -4.72 2.02 6.08
C ILE A 124 -3.61 2.94 5.58
N ASN A 125 -2.58 3.17 6.40
CA ASN A 125 -1.38 3.87 6.00
C ASN A 125 -0.19 2.91 6.10
N VAL A 126 0.61 2.83 5.05
CA VAL A 126 1.84 2.03 5.01
C VAL A 126 3.00 2.93 4.58
N VAL A 127 4.17 2.62 5.11
CA VAL A 127 5.43 3.25 4.72
C VAL A 127 6.37 2.14 4.32
N SER A 128 6.85 2.17 3.07
CA SER A 128 7.95 1.31 2.62
C SER A 128 9.21 2.16 2.42
N ARG A 129 10.36 1.55 2.69
CA ARG A 129 11.69 2.17 2.63
C ARG A 129 12.58 1.25 1.80
N ALA A 130 13.13 1.75 0.70
CA ALA A 130 14.18 1.06 -0.05
C ALA A 130 15.45 1.90 -0.07
N ARG A 131 16.59 1.21 0.06
CA ARG A 131 17.92 1.78 -0.17
C ARG A 131 18.37 1.32 -1.55
N ALA A 132 18.92 2.22 -2.35
CA ALA A 132 19.65 1.80 -3.54
C ALA A 132 21.01 1.27 -3.06
N ASP A 133 21.18 -0.04 -3.11
CA ASP A 133 22.49 -0.64 -2.91
C ASP A 133 23.26 -0.50 -4.23
N LEU A 134 24.43 0.12 -4.18
CA LEU A 134 25.35 0.19 -5.30
C LEU A 134 26.38 -0.94 -5.08
N GLU A 135 26.14 -2.12 -5.63
CA GLU A 135 27.15 -3.17 -5.79
C GLU A 135 27.72 -3.18 -7.21
#